data_AF-A0A7S1EMV0-F1
#
_entry.id   AF-A0A7S1EMV0-F1
#
_cell.length_a   1.000
_cell.length_b   1.000
_cell.length_c   1.000
_cell.angle_alpha   90.00
_cell.angle_beta   90.00
_cell.angle_gamma   90.00
#
_symmetry.space_group_name_H-M   'P 1'
#
loop_
_entity.id
_entity.type
_entity.pdbx_description
1 polymer ?
#
loop_
_entity_poly.entity_id
_entity_poly.type
_entity_poly.pdbx_seq_one_letter_code
_entity_poly.pdbx_strand_id
1 'polypeptide(L)'
;WTSNLTSSGTRETLKYLCKNKMVDVLCTTAGGVEEDFIKCMKPTYVGDFALRGKDLRLQGLNRIGNLIQPNANYCDFEDWIMPILDAMLKEQNELGKKWTCSSV
;
A
#
# COMPACT_ATOMS: atom_id res chain seq x y z
N TRP A 1 -5.41 1.35 11.98
CA TRP A 1 -4.02 1.02 12.39
C TRP A 1 -3.06 1.97 11.69
N THR A 2 -1.78 1.94 12.02
CA THR A 2 -0.73 2.71 11.32
C THR A 2 -0.14 1.91 10.17
N SER A 3 0.36 2.58 9.12
CA SER A 3 0.85 1.93 7.90
C SER A 3 1.89 0.85 8.13
N ASN A 4 2.81 1.05 9.08
CA ASN A 4 3.86 0.08 9.40
C ASN A 4 3.33 -1.32 9.80
N LEU A 5 2.09 -1.41 10.31
CA LEU A 5 1.46 -2.70 10.59
C LEU A 5 1.06 -3.44 9.30
N THR A 6 0.63 -2.71 8.27
CA THR A 6 0.45 -3.28 6.92
C THR A 6 1.80 -3.66 6.29
N SER A 7 2.87 -2.88 6.50
CA SER A 7 4.23 -3.23 6.05
C SER A 7 4.72 -4.55 6.64
N SER A 8 4.36 -4.81 7.90
CA SER A 8 4.72 -6.04 8.62
C SER A 8 3.87 -7.26 8.23
N GLY A 9 4.16 -8.41 8.84
CA GLY A 9 3.32 -9.61 8.74
C GLY A 9 1.95 -9.48 9.39
N THR A 10 1.72 -8.45 10.23
CA THR A 10 0.43 -8.18 10.88
C THR A 10 -0.69 -7.97 9.86
N ARG A 11 -0.35 -7.58 8.63
CA ARG A 11 -1.27 -7.53 7.47
C ARG A 11 -2.14 -8.78 7.33
N GLU A 12 -1.58 -9.98 7.51
CA GLU A 12 -2.36 -11.23 7.39
C GLU A 12 -3.36 -11.42 8.53
N THR A 13 -3.01 -10.98 9.74
CA THR A 13 -3.94 -10.94 10.87
C THR A 13 -5.08 -9.96 10.62
N LEU A 14 -4.78 -8.75 10.11
CA LEU A 14 -5.80 -7.76 9.74
C LEU A 14 -6.72 -8.31 8.64
N LYS A 15 -6.14 -8.92 7.60
CA LYS A 15 -6.90 -9.59 6.54
C LYS A 15 -7.83 -10.67 7.09
N TYR A 16 -7.36 -11.47 8.05
CA TYR A 16 -8.19 -12.49 8.70
C TYR A 16 -9.40 -11.89 9.41
N LEU A 17 -9.22 -10.82 10.19
CA LEU A 17 -10.32 -10.15 10.89
C LEU A 17 -11.36 -9.60 9.90
N CYS A 18 -10.92 -8.93 8.84
CA CYS A 18 -11.79 -8.40 7.81
C CYS A 18 -12.52 -9.52 7.05
N LYS A 19 -11.80 -10.56 6.63
CA LYS A 19 -12.35 -11.70 5.87
C LYS A 19 -13.43 -12.44 6.65
N ASN A 20 -13.29 -12.55 7.96
CA ASN A 20 -14.24 -13.23 8.83
C ASN A 20 -15.29 -12.29 9.46
N LYS A 21 -15.40 -11.03 8.99
CA LYS A 21 -16.39 -10.06 9.47
C LYS A 21 -16.34 -9.85 10.99
N MET A 22 -15.14 -9.85 11.56
CA MET A 22 -14.92 -9.64 13.00
C MET A 22 -14.79 -8.15 13.37
N VAL A 23 -14.82 -7.26 12.37
CA VAL A 23 -14.71 -5.82 12.50
C VAL A 23 -15.66 -5.15 11.52
N ASP A 24 -16.29 -4.05 11.94
CA ASP A 24 -17.28 -3.32 11.12
C ASP A 24 -16.69 -2.10 10.41
N VAL A 25 -15.67 -1.46 11.01
CA VAL A 25 -15.09 -0.20 10.53
C VAL A 25 -13.57 -0.26 10.56
N LEU A 26 -12.94 0.23 9.50
CA LEU A 26 -11.50 0.35 9.36
C LEU A 26 -11.12 1.83 9.27
N CYS A 27 -10.08 2.23 10.00
CA CYS A 27 -9.45 3.53 9.89
C CYS A 27 -7.93 3.35 9.87
N THR A 28 -7.28 3.80 8.81
CA THR A 28 -5.84 3.67 8.60
C THR A 28 -5.29 4.86 7.82
N THR A 29 -3.97 5.00 7.79
CA THR A 29 -3.27 5.98 6.95
C THR A 29 -3.14 5.49 5.51
N ALA A 30 -2.79 6.38 4.56
CA ALA A 30 -2.60 6.05 3.14
C ALA A 30 -1.67 4.84 2.94
N GLY A 31 -0.51 4.83 3.61
CA GLY A 31 0.43 3.71 3.61
C GLY A 31 -0.20 2.36 4.00
N GLY A 32 -1.20 2.37 4.89
CA GLY A 32 -1.89 1.14 5.30
C GLY A 32 -2.83 0.57 4.24
N VAL A 33 -3.25 1.37 3.26
CA VAL A 33 -4.04 0.97 2.09
C VAL A 33 -3.12 0.61 0.92
N GLU A 34 -2.23 1.51 0.52
CA GLU A 34 -1.38 1.31 -0.67
C GLU A 34 -0.45 0.10 -0.54
N GLU A 35 0.14 -0.12 0.65
CA GLU A 35 1.05 -1.25 0.86
C GLU A 35 0.31 -2.61 0.85
N ASP A 36 -0.99 -2.63 1.17
CA ASP A 36 -1.80 -3.85 1.06
C ASP A 36 -1.97 -4.27 -0.40
N PHE A 37 -2.26 -3.31 -1.29
CA PHE A 37 -2.32 -3.53 -2.73
C PHE A 37 -0.96 -3.90 -3.32
N ILE A 38 0.10 -3.17 -2.96
CA ILE A 38 1.46 -3.44 -3.45
C ILE A 38 1.89 -4.88 -3.11
N LYS A 39 1.55 -5.37 -1.91
CA LYS A 39 1.87 -6.75 -1.50
C LYS A 39 1.16 -7.84 -2.30
N CYS A 40 0.10 -7.53 -3.03
CA CYS A 40 -0.52 -8.45 -3.99
C CYS A 40 0.25 -8.53 -5.31
N MET A 41 1.12 -7.55 -5.60
CA MET A 41 1.92 -7.48 -6.83
C MET A 41 3.32 -8.05 -6.60
N LYS A 42 4.01 -7.56 -5.56
CA LYS A 42 5.39 -7.94 -5.24
C LYS A 42 5.63 -7.99 -3.72
N PRO A 43 6.52 -8.89 -3.25
CA PRO A 43 6.77 -9.06 -1.82
C PRO A 43 7.58 -7.90 -1.22
N THR A 44 7.48 -7.79 0.11
CA THR A 44 8.37 -6.99 0.97
C THR A 44 9.36 -7.95 1.66
N TYR A 45 10.60 -7.52 1.84
CA TYR A 45 11.67 -8.37 2.36
C TYR A 45 12.11 -7.94 3.76
N VAL A 46 12.66 -8.89 4.52
CA VAL A 46 13.32 -8.60 5.80
C VAL A 46 14.72 -8.04 5.53
N GLY A 47 15.08 -6.97 6.23
CA GLY A 47 16.39 -6.34 6.26
C GLY A 47 16.79 -5.97 7.69
N ASP A 48 17.48 -4.85 7.86
CA ASP A 48 18.00 -4.39 9.14
C ASP A 48 17.83 -2.87 9.30
N PHE A 49 17.57 -2.43 10.53
CA PHE A 49 17.50 -1.00 10.88
C PHE A 49 18.82 -0.27 10.61
N ALA A 50 19.96 -0.96 10.74
CA ALA A 50 21.29 -0.40 10.57
C ALA A 50 21.72 -0.20 9.11
N LEU A 51 20.91 -0.64 8.12
CA LEU A 51 21.22 -0.46 6.71
C LEU A 51 21.32 1.03 6.35
N ARG A 52 22.48 1.42 5.78
CA ARG A 52 22.79 2.81 5.45
C ARG A 52 21.90 3.32 4.32
N GLY A 53 21.19 4.42 4.57
CA GLY A 53 20.25 5.01 3.59
C GLY A 53 20.89 5.38 2.25
N LYS A 54 22.17 5.80 2.25
CA LYS A 54 22.91 6.11 1.01
C LYS A 54 23.00 4.90 0.08
N ASP A 55 23.38 3.74 0.62
CA ASP A 55 23.58 2.52 -0.16
C ASP A 55 22.25 1.98 -0.68
N LEU A 56 21.20 2.03 0.16
CA LEU A 56 19.84 1.66 -0.21
C LEU A 56 19.28 2.53 -1.33
N ARG A 57 19.47 3.87 -1.23
CA ARG A 57 18.99 4.80 -2.24
C ARG A 57 19.64 4.57 -3.59
N LEU A 58 20.95 4.29 -3.62
CA LEU A 58 21.67 3.97 -4.86
C LEU A 58 21.16 2.70 -5.54
N GLN A 59 20.60 1.77 -4.77
CA GLN A 59 20.02 0.51 -5.27
C GLN A 59 18.51 0.62 -5.53
N GLY A 60 17.88 1.77 -5.27
CA GLY A 60 16.42 1.93 -5.39
C GLY A 60 15.64 1.10 -4.36
N LEU A 61 16.17 0.95 -3.14
CA LEU A 61 15.53 0.21 -2.06
C LEU A 61 14.99 1.18 -1.00
N ASN A 62 13.70 1.06 -0.68
CA ASN A 62 13.07 1.83 0.40
C ASN A 62 13.07 1.02 1.69
N ARG A 63 13.45 1.64 2.81
CA ARG A 63 13.51 0.99 4.13
C ARG A 63 12.34 1.43 5.01
N ILE A 64 11.64 0.46 5.58
CA ILE A 64 10.56 0.65 6.57
C ILE A 64 10.97 -0.10 7.84
N GLY A 65 11.62 0.58 8.78
CA GLY A 65 12.21 -0.09 9.95
C GLY A 65 13.30 -1.09 9.55
N ASN A 66 13.07 -2.38 9.78
CA ASN A 66 13.88 -3.51 9.32
C ASN A 66 13.28 -4.23 8.09
N LEU A 67 12.38 -3.58 7.35
CA LEU A 67 11.82 -4.12 6.12
C LEU A 67 12.35 -3.35 4.92
N ILE A 68 12.45 -4.04 3.79
CA ILE A 68 12.93 -3.49 2.52
C ILE A 68 11.86 -3.68 1.45
N GLN A 69 11.50 -2.59 0.79
CA GLN A 69 10.58 -2.53 -0.32
C GLN A 69 11.30 -1.95 -1.54
N PRO A 70 11.55 -2.77 -2.58
CA PRO A 70 12.15 -2.27 -3.82
C PRO A 70 11.28 -1.20 -4.49
N ASN A 71 11.90 -0.17 -5.07
CA ASN A 71 11.20 0.87 -5.84
C ASN A 71 10.36 0.28 -6.99
N ALA A 72 10.81 -0.82 -7.59
CA ALA A 72 10.07 -1.51 -8.64
C ALA A 72 8.65 -1.93 -8.20
N ASN A 73 8.41 -2.14 -6.91
CA ASN A 73 7.08 -2.42 -6.39
C ASN A 73 6.13 -1.20 -6.55
N TYR A 74 6.67 0.01 -6.46
CA TYR A 74 5.90 1.25 -6.69
C TYR A 74 5.66 1.50 -8.18
N CYS A 75 6.59 1.12 -9.05
CA CYS A 75 6.38 1.18 -10.50
C CYS A 75 5.22 0.26 -10.93
N ASP A 76 5.20 -0.99 -10.45
CA ASP A 76 4.09 -1.91 -10.71
C ASP A 76 2.75 -1.37 -10.18
N PHE A 77 2.79 -0.68 -9.03
CA PHE A 77 1.61 -0.05 -8.45
C PHE A 77 1.10 1.12 -9.29
N GLU A 78 2.00 1.94 -9.82
CA GLU A 78 1.67 3.01 -10.76
C GLU A 78 1.00 2.44 -12.02
N ASP A 79 1.61 1.43 -12.64
CA ASP A 79 1.04 0.76 -13.82
C ASP A 79 -0.36 0.20 -13.56
N TRP A 80 -0.61 -0.29 -12.33
CA TRP A 80 -1.91 -0.83 -11.92
C TRP A 80 -2.95 0.25 -11.60
N ILE A 81 -2.57 1.30 -10.86
CA ILE A 81 -3.51 2.30 -10.34
C ILE A 81 -3.91 3.32 -11.41
N MET A 82 -3.02 3.64 -12.36
CA MET A 82 -3.27 4.71 -13.34
C MET A 82 -4.53 4.49 -14.19
N PRO A 83 -4.78 3.30 -14.77
CA PRO A 83 -6.04 3.04 -15.50
C PRO A 83 -7.29 3.17 -14.64
N ILE A 84 -7.19 2.87 -13.34
CA ILE A 84 -8.31 2.99 -12.39
C ILE A 84 -8.62 4.48 -12.15
N LEU A 85 -7.58 5.30 -11.93
CA LEU A 85 -7.74 6.73 -11.73
C LEU A 85 -8.33 7.44 -12.97
N ASP A 86 -7.93 7.02 -14.17
CA ASP A 86 -8.50 7.54 -15.42
C ASP A 86 -10.00 7.23 -15.52
N ALA A 87 -10.40 6.00 -15.18
CA ALA A 87 -11.81 5.61 -15.15
C ALA A 87 -12.60 6.40 -14.09
N MET A 88 -12.05 6.57 -12.89
CA MET A 88 -12.66 7.36 -11.82
C MET A 88 -12.85 8.83 -12.21
N LEU A 89 -11.89 9.42 -12.92
CA LEU A 89 -11.99 10.79 -13.44
C LEU A 89 -13.13 10.90 -14.46
N LYS A 90 -13.25 9.91 -15.35
CA LYS A 90 -14.36 9.84 -16.31
C LYS A 90 -15.71 9.77 -15.60
N GLU A 91 -15.86 8.89 -14.61
CA GLU A 91 -17.08 8.77 -13.80
C GLU A 91 -17.41 10.07 -13.05
N GLN A 92 -16.41 10.77 -12.53
CA GLN A 92 -16.60 12.06 -11.88
C GLN A 92 -17.15 13.10 -12.85
N ASN A 93 -16.60 13.19 -14.07
CA ASN A 93 -16.96 14.20 -15.05
C ASN A 93 -18.29 13.90 -15.75
N GLU A 94 -18.56 12.63 -16.07
CA GLU A 94 -19.75 12.23 -16.85
C GLU A 94 -20.97 11.96 -15.95
N LEU A 95 -20.76 11.37 -14.77
CA LEU A 95 -21.84 10.94 -13.87
C LEU A 95 -21.99 11.85 -12.65
N GLY A 96 -21.11 12.85 -12.49
CA GLY A 96 -21.10 13.74 -11.33
C GLY A 96 -20.73 13.03 -10.01
N LYS A 97 -20.02 11.89 -10.09
CA LYS A 97 -19.60 11.11 -8.92
C LYS A 97 -18.69 11.96 -8.03
N LYS A 98 -19.04 12.09 -6.74
CA LYS A 98 -18.22 12.77 -5.74
C LYS A 98 -17.40 11.75 -4.97
N TRP A 99 -16.12 11.61 -5.32
CA TRP A 99 -15.21 10.71 -4.63
C TRP A 99 -14.84 11.23 -3.24
N THR A 100 -14.74 10.31 -2.29
CA THR A 100 -14.25 10.50 -0.93
C THR A 100 -13.20 9.43 -0.65
N CYS A 101 -12.31 9.62 0.32
CA CYS A 101 -11.25 8.63 0.59
C CYS A 101 -11.77 7.21 0.88
N SER A 102 -13.00 7.07 1.41
CA SER A 102 -13.63 5.76 1.66
C SER A 102 -14.34 5.16 0.45
N SER A 103 -14.56 5.95 -0.60
CA SER A 103 -15.24 5.52 -1.82
C SER A 103 -14.32 5.43 -3.03
N VAL A 104 -13.08 5.92 -2.91
CA VAL A 104 -12.00 5.72 -3.89
C VAL A 104 -11.71 4.23 -4.00
#